data_AF-A0A099NTV2-F1
#
_entry.id   AF-A0A099NTV2-F1
#
_cell.length_a   1.000
_cell.length_b   1.000
_cell.length_c   1.000
_cell.angle_alpha   90.00
_cell.angle_beta   90.00
_cell.angle_gamma   90.00
#
_symmetry.space_group_name_H-M   'P 1'
#
loop_
_entity.id
_entity.type
_entity.pdbx_description
1 polymer ?
#
loop_
_entity_poly.entity_id
_entity_poly.type
_entity_poly.pdbx_seq_one_letter_code
_entity_poly.pdbx_strand_id
1 'polypeptide(L)'
;MAASLKGTMDIKMTKVLSVHVVAFLPQGSTNLNVQLPVQTAGIIGIGLVYLETQHRRMSEILLTQICSAPTIYDKAVVSEGYHLASGFALGYINLGSGDTILSTTDNHIVEKLISYGTSLRDAQTLKETDKCCSGAVIALALLFLKTNNSEIGDKLSLPKTIQLLEYIRPDILMLRCLSKNLVMWNQIEPTKKFIEDQVPRCIYKQFSIDSIDGLDSEIIPYINIISGAALSIAICFASTANFEAKKTLLYYFDTLLDLGMIEPTNYDERLTLYY
;
A
#
# COMPACT_ATOMS: atom_id res chain seq x y z
N MET A 1 8.14 -21.65 -6.88
CA MET A 1 9.15 -22.20 -5.94
C MET A 1 8.99 -21.62 -4.54
N ALA A 2 9.25 -20.32 -4.32
CA ALA A 2 9.13 -19.71 -2.99
C ALA A 2 7.75 -19.91 -2.32
N ALA A 3 6.66 -19.79 -3.07
CA ALA A 3 5.31 -20.02 -2.55
C ALA A 3 5.08 -21.45 -2.00
N SER A 4 5.80 -22.46 -2.51
CA SER A 4 5.71 -23.85 -2.03
C SER A 4 6.46 -24.06 -0.70
N LEU A 5 7.35 -23.14 -0.34
CA LEU A 5 8.19 -23.17 0.87
C LEU A 5 7.81 -22.01 1.81
N LYS A 6 6.52 -21.64 1.83
CA LYS A 6 6.02 -20.51 2.61
C LYS A 6 6.26 -20.75 4.11
N GLY A 7 6.95 -19.82 4.77
CA GLY A 7 7.23 -19.86 6.21
C GLY A 7 8.20 -20.95 6.67
N THR A 8 8.86 -21.69 5.77
CA THR A 8 9.74 -22.80 6.16
C THR A 8 11.16 -22.36 6.50
N MET A 9 11.55 -21.12 6.19
CA MET A 9 12.93 -20.62 6.32
C MET A 9 13.97 -21.51 5.62
N ASP A 10 13.61 -22.11 4.47
CA ASP A 10 14.52 -23.02 3.78
C ASP A 10 15.80 -22.29 3.32
N ILE A 11 16.94 -22.76 3.81
CA ILE A 11 18.25 -22.15 3.59
C ILE A 11 18.66 -22.27 2.11
N LYS A 12 18.30 -23.38 1.44
CA LYS A 12 18.67 -23.58 0.03
C LYS A 12 17.93 -22.59 -0.86
N MET A 13 16.63 -22.44 -0.66
CA MET A 13 15.79 -21.48 -1.36
C MET A 13 16.24 -20.04 -1.06
N THR A 14 16.56 -19.74 0.20
CA THR A 14 17.12 -18.43 0.58
C THR A 14 18.39 -18.12 -0.20
N LYS A 15 19.33 -19.07 -0.29
CA LYS A 15 20.58 -18.90 -1.05
C LYS A 15 20.33 -18.69 -2.55
N VAL A 16 19.38 -19.42 -3.13
CA VAL A 16 19.01 -19.24 -4.54
C VAL A 16 18.43 -17.85 -4.77
N LEU A 17 17.53 -17.38 -3.90
CA LEU A 17 16.93 -16.04 -4.03
C LEU A 17 17.93 -14.92 -3.78
N SER A 18 18.85 -15.07 -2.82
CA SER A 18 19.82 -14.03 -2.47
C SER A 18 20.78 -13.70 -3.60
N VAL A 19 21.07 -14.63 -4.52
CA VAL A 19 21.89 -14.35 -5.71
C VAL A 19 21.17 -13.43 -6.70
N HIS A 20 19.83 -13.46 -6.70
CA HIS A 20 18.99 -12.67 -7.61
C HIS A 20 18.58 -11.31 -7.03
N VAL A 21 18.95 -11.01 -5.78
CA VAL A 21 18.59 -9.76 -5.11
C VAL A 21 19.85 -9.14 -4.52
N VAL A 22 20.30 -8.03 -5.11
CA VAL A 22 21.58 -7.37 -4.76
C VAL A 22 21.66 -7.04 -3.27
N ALA A 23 20.55 -6.66 -2.65
CA ALA A 23 20.45 -6.33 -1.23
C ALA A 23 20.87 -7.47 -0.26
N PHE A 24 20.81 -8.73 -0.71
CA PHE A 24 21.15 -9.89 0.12
C PHE A 24 22.55 -10.45 -0.19
N LEU A 25 23.28 -9.86 -1.14
CA LEU A 25 24.65 -10.27 -1.43
C LEU A 25 25.59 -9.85 -0.28
N PRO A 26 26.56 -10.71 0.10
CA PRO A 26 27.60 -10.32 1.04
C PRO A 26 28.39 -9.10 0.58
N GLN A 27 28.82 -8.25 1.53
CA GLN A 27 29.70 -7.12 1.24
C GLN A 27 30.97 -7.61 0.53
N GLY A 28 31.33 -6.98 -0.59
CA GLY A 28 32.48 -7.36 -1.43
C GLY A 28 32.18 -8.37 -2.55
N SER A 29 30.93 -8.81 -2.71
CA SER A 29 30.52 -9.63 -3.86
C SER A 29 30.52 -8.83 -5.15
N THR A 30 30.74 -9.49 -6.28
CA THR A 30 30.61 -8.85 -7.60
C THR A 30 29.17 -8.38 -7.81
N ASN A 31 28.99 -7.14 -8.27
CA ASN A 31 27.68 -6.61 -8.63
C ASN A 31 27.14 -7.41 -9.82
N LEU A 32 26.21 -8.32 -9.55
CA LEU A 32 25.46 -9.01 -10.58
C LEU A 32 24.47 -8.02 -11.18
N ASN A 33 24.59 -7.74 -12.47
CA ASN A 33 23.65 -6.89 -13.22
C ASN A 33 22.33 -7.65 -13.44
N VAL A 34 21.57 -7.88 -12.36
CA VAL A 34 20.27 -8.54 -12.40
C VAL A 34 19.19 -7.54 -12.78
N GLN A 35 18.34 -7.89 -13.74
CA GLN A 35 17.22 -7.06 -14.15
C GLN A 35 16.21 -6.86 -13.02
N LEU A 36 15.63 -5.65 -12.95
CA LEU A 36 14.73 -5.24 -11.86
C LEU A 36 13.50 -6.15 -11.63
N PRO A 37 12.82 -6.68 -12.67
CA PRO A 37 11.70 -7.60 -12.45
C PRO A 37 12.11 -8.87 -11.71
N VAL A 38 13.32 -9.38 -11.99
CA VAL A 38 13.86 -10.57 -11.33
C VAL A 38 14.18 -10.28 -9.86
N GLN A 39 14.77 -9.11 -9.57
CA GLN A 39 15.02 -8.69 -8.19
C GLN A 39 13.71 -8.51 -7.41
N THR A 40 12.70 -7.90 -8.04
CA THR A 40 11.37 -7.68 -7.46
C THR A 40 10.70 -9.01 -7.10
N ALA A 41 10.70 -9.97 -8.03
CA ALA A 41 10.20 -11.32 -7.78
C ALA A 41 11.01 -12.05 -6.69
N GLY A 42 12.33 -11.83 -6.65
CA GLY A 42 13.22 -12.38 -5.62
C GLY A 42 12.87 -11.88 -4.22
N ILE A 43 12.59 -10.58 -4.07
CA ILE A 43 12.18 -9.95 -2.81
C ILE A 43 10.86 -10.51 -2.28
N ILE A 44 9.84 -10.60 -3.14
CA ILE A 44 8.57 -11.24 -2.77
C ILE A 44 8.81 -12.69 -2.37
N GLY A 45 9.68 -13.40 -3.12
CA GLY A 45 10.07 -14.77 -2.80
C GLY A 45 10.67 -14.91 -1.39
N ILE A 46 11.54 -13.98 -0.98
CA ILE A 46 12.11 -13.96 0.38
C ILE A 46 11.01 -13.70 1.40
N GLY A 47 10.13 -12.72 1.15
CA GLY A 47 8.98 -12.45 2.01
C GLY A 47 8.09 -13.68 2.23
N LEU A 48 7.86 -14.49 1.19
CA LEU A 48 7.09 -15.74 1.29
C LEU A 48 7.82 -16.83 2.07
N VAL A 49 9.10 -17.06 1.81
CA VAL A 49 9.90 -18.09 2.50
C VAL A 49 10.00 -17.79 4.01
N TYR A 50 10.08 -16.51 4.36
CA TYR A 50 10.16 -16.02 5.74
C TYR A 50 8.82 -15.55 6.31
N LEU A 51 7.69 -15.91 5.70
CA LEU A 51 6.37 -15.47 6.15
C LEU A 51 6.11 -15.89 7.61
N GLU A 52 5.65 -14.92 8.43
CA GLU A 52 5.33 -15.08 9.86
C GLU A 52 6.50 -15.55 10.74
N THR A 53 7.74 -15.43 10.27
CA THR A 53 8.93 -15.87 11.02
C THR A 53 9.52 -14.80 11.92
N GLN A 54 9.14 -13.53 11.73
CA GLN A 54 9.67 -12.36 12.45
C GLN A 54 11.21 -12.27 12.40
N HIS A 55 11.82 -12.73 11.29
CA HIS A 55 13.27 -12.80 11.19
C HIS A 55 13.93 -11.41 11.07
N ARG A 56 14.41 -10.88 12.20
CA ARG A 56 14.98 -9.52 12.35
C ARG A 56 15.87 -9.05 11.20
N ARG A 57 16.93 -9.80 10.87
CA ARG A 57 17.89 -9.41 9.82
C ARG A 57 17.22 -9.26 8.44
N MET A 58 16.27 -10.12 8.10
CA MET A 58 15.58 -10.06 6.81
C MET A 58 14.64 -8.86 6.78
N SER A 59 13.96 -8.57 7.90
CA SER A 59 13.14 -7.37 8.05
C SER A 59 13.97 -6.09 7.94
N GLU A 60 15.15 -6.02 8.57
CA GLU A 60 16.05 -4.86 8.48
C GLU A 60 16.53 -4.62 7.04
N ILE A 61 16.97 -5.68 6.35
CA ILE A 61 17.39 -5.57 4.95
C ILE A 61 16.22 -5.08 4.10
N LEU A 62 15.03 -5.67 4.22
CA LEU A 62 13.85 -5.25 3.44
C LEU A 62 13.40 -3.82 3.76
N LEU A 63 13.49 -3.38 5.01
CA LEU A 63 13.19 -2.01 5.39
C LEU A 63 14.12 -1.01 4.68
N THR A 64 15.41 -1.34 4.53
CA THR A 64 16.32 -0.50 3.73
C THR A 64 15.96 -0.48 2.25
N GLN A 65 15.32 -1.54 1.74
CA GLN A 65 14.95 -1.64 0.32
C GLN A 65 13.66 -0.90 -0.05
N ILE A 66 12.82 -0.53 0.93
CA ILE A 66 11.58 0.24 0.66
C ILE A 66 11.89 1.60 0.05
N CYS A 67 13.03 2.21 0.38
CA CYS A 67 13.46 3.50 -0.15
C CYS A 67 14.78 3.43 -0.93
N SER A 68 15.26 2.25 -1.30
CA SER A 68 16.55 2.10 -1.99
C SER A 68 16.40 2.22 -3.51
N ALA A 69 17.43 2.73 -4.16
CA ALA A 69 17.55 2.67 -5.61
C ALA A 69 18.56 1.56 -5.99
N PRO A 70 18.12 0.36 -6.41
CA PRO A 70 19.04 -0.68 -6.85
C PRO A 70 19.85 -0.20 -8.07
N THR A 71 21.15 -0.51 -8.07
CA THR A 71 22.05 -0.18 -9.17
C THR A 71 22.05 -1.29 -10.21
N ILE A 72 21.77 -0.92 -11.47
CA ILE A 72 21.79 -1.83 -12.63
C ILE A 72 22.67 -1.17 -13.69
N TYR A 73 23.74 -1.83 -14.13
CA TYR A 73 24.72 -1.27 -15.07
C TYR A 73 25.24 0.11 -14.63
N ASP A 74 25.62 0.25 -13.36
CA ASP A 74 26.10 1.49 -12.72
C ASP A 74 25.11 2.67 -12.76
N LYS A 75 23.83 2.40 -13.05
CA LYS A 75 22.75 3.38 -12.97
C LYS A 75 21.81 3.02 -11.84
N ALA A 76 21.51 3.98 -10.98
CA ALA A 76 20.46 3.85 -9.97
C ALA A 76 19.09 3.82 -10.67
N VAL A 77 18.39 2.70 -10.59
CA VAL A 77 17.05 2.55 -11.18
C VAL A 77 16.03 2.57 -10.06
N VAL A 78 15.20 3.61 -10.04
CA VAL A 78 14.12 3.73 -9.07
C VAL A 78 12.85 3.12 -9.66
N SER A 79 12.25 2.16 -8.96
CA SER A 79 10.97 1.57 -9.35
C SER A 79 10.03 1.46 -8.16
N GLU A 80 8.84 2.01 -8.33
CA GLU A 80 7.78 1.89 -7.36
C GLU A 80 7.34 0.44 -7.15
N GLY A 81 7.32 -0.39 -8.21
CA GLY A 81 7.01 -1.81 -8.09
C GLY A 81 8.00 -2.58 -7.19
N TYR A 82 9.28 -2.19 -7.20
CA TYR A 82 10.30 -2.76 -6.32
C TYR A 82 10.12 -2.34 -4.86
N HIS A 83 9.83 -1.05 -4.61
CA HIS A 83 9.55 -0.55 -3.26
C HIS A 83 8.27 -1.18 -2.69
N LEU A 84 7.23 -1.29 -3.51
CA LEU A 84 5.96 -1.94 -3.15
C LEU A 84 6.19 -3.41 -2.80
N ALA A 85 6.94 -4.14 -3.63
CA ALA A 85 7.32 -5.53 -3.37
C ALA A 85 8.12 -5.69 -2.07
N SER A 86 9.04 -4.76 -1.79
CA SER A 86 9.79 -4.71 -0.52
C SER A 86 8.87 -4.49 0.68
N GLY A 87 7.86 -3.62 0.53
CA GLY A 87 6.82 -3.40 1.54
C GLY A 87 5.99 -4.65 1.83
N PHE A 88 5.49 -5.33 0.77
CA PHE A 88 4.79 -6.61 0.90
C PHE A 88 5.68 -7.67 1.57
N ALA A 89 6.93 -7.80 1.14
CA ALA A 89 7.85 -8.78 1.70
C ALA A 89 8.12 -8.51 3.19
N LEU A 90 8.34 -7.26 3.59
CA LEU A 90 8.51 -6.88 4.99
C LEU A 90 7.25 -7.18 5.81
N GLY A 91 6.09 -6.86 5.26
CA GLY A 91 4.79 -7.16 5.86
C GLY A 91 4.53 -8.65 6.01
N TYR A 92 4.91 -9.48 5.04
CA TYR A 92 4.80 -10.94 5.10
C TYR A 92 5.64 -11.55 6.21
N ILE A 93 6.87 -11.08 6.41
CA ILE A 93 7.74 -11.61 7.46
C ILE A 93 7.17 -11.32 8.86
N ASN A 94 6.56 -10.15 9.03
CA ASN A 94 6.08 -9.63 10.31
C ASN A 94 4.55 -9.57 10.40
N LEU A 95 3.85 -10.43 9.67
CA LEU A 95 2.40 -10.37 9.50
C LEU A 95 1.68 -10.44 10.86
N GLY A 96 0.78 -9.48 11.12
CA GLY A 96 -0.02 -9.42 12.35
C GLY A 96 0.77 -9.29 13.66
N SER A 97 2.07 -9.02 13.57
CA SER A 97 3.00 -9.00 14.72
C SER A 97 3.33 -7.59 15.19
N GLY A 98 2.61 -6.58 14.70
CA GLY A 98 2.91 -5.17 14.90
C GLY A 98 2.89 -4.73 16.36
N ASP A 99 1.91 -5.19 17.16
CA ASP A 99 1.84 -4.82 18.58
C ASP A 99 3.01 -5.41 19.37
N THR A 100 3.43 -6.64 19.07
CA THR A 100 4.61 -7.27 19.67
C THR A 100 5.87 -6.47 19.33
N ILE A 101 6.03 -6.09 18.06
CA ILE A 101 7.17 -5.28 17.60
C ILE A 101 7.16 -3.93 18.31
N LEU A 102 6.00 -3.25 18.40
CA LEU A 102 5.82 -1.96 19.08
C LEU A 102 6.07 -2.01 20.59
N SER A 103 5.85 -3.16 21.23
CA SER A 103 6.13 -3.36 22.65
C SER A 103 7.62 -3.66 22.94
N THR A 104 8.40 -3.96 21.90
CA THR A 104 9.82 -4.27 22.02
C THR A 104 10.64 -2.98 22.07
N THR A 105 11.85 -3.00 22.64
CA THR A 105 12.72 -1.82 22.67
C THR A 105 13.15 -1.36 21.25
N ASP A 106 13.04 -2.24 20.26
CA ASP A 106 13.53 -2.04 18.89
C ASP A 106 12.42 -1.60 17.91
N ASN A 107 11.59 -0.64 18.31
CA ASN A 107 10.45 -0.09 17.52
C ASN A 107 10.83 0.64 16.23
N HIS A 108 12.12 0.75 15.94
CA HIS A 108 12.67 1.51 14.82
C HIS A 108 12.08 1.12 13.45
N ILE A 109 11.65 -0.14 13.26
CA ILE A 109 10.98 -0.59 12.03
C ILE A 109 9.66 0.17 11.84
N VAL A 110 8.82 0.18 12.87
CA VAL A 110 7.52 0.86 12.86
C VAL A 110 7.71 2.37 12.72
N GLU A 111 8.64 2.95 13.47
CA GLU A 111 8.93 4.38 13.40
C GLU A 111 9.40 4.81 12.00
N LYS A 112 10.32 4.06 11.38
CA LYS A 112 10.77 4.33 10.01
C LYS A 112 9.64 4.19 9.02
N LEU A 113 8.82 3.14 9.12
CA LEU A 113 7.68 2.94 8.24
C LEU A 113 6.65 4.06 8.36
N ILE A 114 6.35 4.53 9.57
CA ILE A 114 5.49 5.72 9.77
C ILE A 114 6.16 6.92 9.10
N SER A 115 7.45 7.13 9.34
CA SER A 115 8.17 8.26 8.73
C SER A 115 8.13 8.25 7.21
N TYR A 116 8.17 7.08 6.57
CA TYR A 116 8.09 6.96 5.10
C TYR A 116 6.65 7.04 4.58
N GLY A 117 5.68 6.53 5.34
CA GLY A 117 4.28 6.46 4.94
C GLY A 117 3.51 7.75 5.21
N THR A 118 3.90 8.57 6.19
CA THR A 118 3.17 9.78 6.62
C THR A 118 3.92 11.09 6.41
N SER A 119 5.20 11.08 6.00
CA SER A 119 5.93 12.35 5.82
C SER A 119 5.42 13.13 4.63
N LEU A 120 4.88 14.32 4.90
CA LEU A 120 4.70 15.39 3.92
C LEU A 120 6.04 16.15 3.87
N ARG A 121 6.94 15.80 2.95
CA ARG A 121 8.23 16.51 2.79
C ARG A 121 8.16 17.48 1.62
N ASP A 122 8.87 18.60 1.77
CA ASP A 122 8.86 19.74 0.86
C ASP A 122 9.21 19.40 -0.61
N ALA A 123 8.73 20.26 -1.50
CA ALA A 123 8.57 20.09 -2.95
C ALA A 123 9.80 19.64 -3.77
N GLN A 124 11.02 19.64 -3.20
CA GLN A 124 12.24 19.20 -3.90
C GLN A 124 12.50 17.69 -3.75
N THR A 125 11.90 17.02 -2.77
CA THR A 125 12.06 15.56 -2.52
C THR A 125 10.87 14.73 -3.05
N LEU A 126 9.91 15.36 -3.73
CA LEU A 126 8.66 14.73 -4.21
C LEU A 126 8.89 13.53 -5.14
N LYS A 127 9.87 13.62 -6.05
CA LYS A 127 10.14 12.52 -7.03
C LYS A 127 10.69 11.24 -6.41
N GLU A 128 11.20 11.29 -5.19
CA GLU A 128 11.78 10.13 -4.49
C GLU A 128 10.91 9.66 -3.33
N THR A 129 10.23 10.58 -2.64
CA THR A 129 9.41 10.27 -1.46
C THR A 129 8.10 9.57 -1.83
N ASP A 130 7.44 9.99 -2.91
CA ASP A 130 6.18 9.37 -3.35
C ASP A 130 6.37 7.89 -3.71
N LYS A 131 7.54 7.54 -4.25
CA LYS A 131 7.82 6.18 -4.74
C LYS A 131 7.94 5.15 -3.63
N CYS A 132 8.18 5.57 -2.40
CA CYS A 132 8.41 4.68 -1.25
C CYS A 132 7.19 4.58 -0.34
N CYS A 133 6.30 5.58 -0.42
CA CYS A 133 5.12 5.71 0.42
C CYS A 133 4.18 4.51 0.28
N SER A 134 3.94 4.03 -0.94
CA SER A 134 3.08 2.87 -1.23
C SER A 134 3.57 1.59 -0.55
N GLY A 135 4.88 1.31 -0.62
CA GLY A 135 5.50 0.18 0.08
C GLY A 135 5.42 0.30 1.60
N ALA A 136 5.66 1.49 2.15
CA ALA A 136 5.62 1.72 3.59
C ALA A 136 4.21 1.56 4.18
N VAL A 137 3.20 2.11 3.50
CA VAL A 137 1.79 2.03 3.91
C VAL A 137 1.29 0.59 3.93
N ILE A 138 1.59 -0.20 2.88
CA ILE A 138 1.22 -1.63 2.85
C ILE A 138 1.99 -2.43 3.89
N ALA A 139 3.28 -2.16 4.09
CA ALA A 139 4.06 -2.83 5.13
C ALA A 139 3.43 -2.61 6.51
N LEU A 140 3.04 -1.38 6.85
CA LEU A 140 2.33 -1.06 8.09
C LEU A 140 1.00 -1.80 8.19
N ALA A 141 0.21 -1.82 7.11
CA ALA A 141 -1.08 -2.51 7.08
C ALA A 141 -0.95 -4.00 7.39
N LEU A 142 0.06 -4.65 6.83
CA LEU A 142 0.33 -6.08 7.05
C LEU A 142 0.92 -6.34 8.45
N LEU A 143 1.80 -5.45 8.94
CA LEU A 143 2.37 -5.56 10.28
C LEU A 143 1.26 -5.53 11.35
N PHE A 144 0.32 -4.60 11.23
CA PHE A 144 -0.79 -4.37 12.16
C PHE A 144 -2.11 -4.99 11.69
N LEU A 145 -2.04 -5.99 10.80
CA LEU A 145 -3.23 -6.63 10.25
C LEU A 145 -4.07 -7.24 11.38
N LYS A 146 -5.35 -6.84 11.47
CA LYS A 146 -6.31 -7.33 12.48
C LYS A 146 -5.93 -7.06 13.94
N THR A 147 -4.98 -6.17 14.22
CA THR A 147 -4.62 -5.83 15.61
C THR A 147 -5.60 -4.85 16.25
N ASN A 148 -6.38 -4.09 15.45
CA ASN A 148 -7.28 -3.03 15.91
C ASN A 148 -6.57 -1.95 16.75
N ASN A 149 -5.30 -1.70 16.46
CA ASN A 149 -4.51 -0.67 17.13
C ASN A 149 -4.92 0.72 16.62
N SER A 150 -5.62 1.49 17.47
CA SER A 150 -6.13 2.82 17.13
C SER A 150 -5.01 3.83 16.85
N GLU A 151 -3.85 3.73 17.51
CA GLU A 151 -2.76 4.70 17.33
C GLU A 151 -2.18 4.64 15.90
N ILE A 152 -2.04 3.43 15.37
CA ILE A 152 -1.57 3.22 13.99
C ILE A 152 -2.69 3.55 13.00
N GLY A 153 -3.94 3.19 13.32
CA GLY A 153 -5.11 3.55 12.52
C GLY A 153 -5.24 5.07 12.34
N ASP A 154 -5.01 5.85 13.39
CA ASP A 154 -5.05 7.31 13.35
C ASP A 154 -3.89 7.89 12.54
N LYS A 155 -2.69 7.31 12.60
CA LYS A 155 -1.55 7.73 11.78
C LYS A 155 -1.75 7.42 10.29
N LEU A 156 -2.46 6.35 9.96
CA LEU A 156 -2.83 5.99 8.58
C LEU A 156 -4.07 6.74 8.09
N SER A 157 -4.75 7.48 8.95
CA SER A 157 -5.96 8.21 8.59
C SER A 157 -5.69 9.29 7.53
N LEU A 158 -6.74 9.59 6.76
CA LEU A 158 -6.67 10.60 5.71
C LEU A 158 -6.57 11.99 6.34
N PRO A 159 -5.78 12.91 5.75
CA PRO A 159 -5.72 14.29 6.21
C PRO A 159 -7.10 14.97 6.19
N LYS A 160 -7.34 15.85 7.17
CA LYS A 160 -8.63 16.54 7.34
C LYS A 160 -8.75 17.85 6.55
N THR A 161 -7.66 18.30 5.92
CA THR A 161 -7.56 19.59 5.21
C THR A 161 -7.33 19.36 3.73
N ILE A 162 -8.04 20.08 2.87
CA ILE A 162 -7.91 20.01 1.39
C ILE A 162 -6.47 20.21 0.92
N GLN A 163 -5.77 21.21 1.47
CA GLN A 163 -4.37 21.50 1.12
C GLN A 163 -3.47 20.28 1.27
N LEU A 164 -3.62 19.53 2.37
CA LEU A 164 -2.82 18.33 2.63
C LEU A 164 -3.20 17.14 1.74
N LEU A 165 -4.46 17.11 1.27
CA LEU A 165 -4.94 16.09 0.34
C LEU A 165 -4.38 16.33 -1.06
N GLU A 166 -4.31 17.58 -1.51
CA GLU A 166 -3.71 17.95 -2.81
C GLU A 166 -2.22 17.60 -2.90
N TYR A 167 -1.51 17.56 -1.77
CA TYR A 167 -0.10 17.14 -1.72
C TYR A 167 0.11 15.63 -1.84
N ILE A 168 -0.93 14.81 -1.70
CA ILE A 168 -0.82 13.35 -1.70
C ILE A 168 -1.43 12.82 -2.99
N ARG A 169 -0.70 11.93 -3.67
CA ARG A 169 -1.23 11.28 -4.87
C ARG A 169 -2.50 10.46 -4.54
N PRO A 170 -3.53 10.46 -5.40
CA PRO A 170 -4.81 9.79 -5.13
C PRO A 170 -4.71 8.28 -4.88
N ASP A 171 -3.79 7.59 -5.56
CA ASP A 171 -3.51 6.16 -5.38
C ASP A 171 -3.00 5.84 -3.95
N ILE A 172 -2.19 6.73 -3.38
CA ILE A 172 -1.71 6.62 -1.99
C ILE A 172 -2.89 6.84 -1.01
N LEU A 173 -3.84 7.73 -1.33
CA LEU A 173 -5.05 7.92 -0.51
C LEU A 173 -5.90 6.64 -0.48
N MET A 174 -6.06 5.96 -1.62
CA MET A 174 -6.70 4.65 -1.70
C MET A 174 -5.99 3.64 -0.78
N LEU A 175 -4.66 3.52 -0.90
CA LEU A 175 -3.87 2.59 -0.09
C LEU A 175 -3.94 2.91 1.40
N ARG A 176 -3.94 4.19 1.79
CA ARG A 176 -4.08 4.60 3.20
C ARG A 176 -5.46 4.27 3.76
N CYS A 177 -6.52 4.54 3.00
CA CYS A 177 -7.90 4.17 3.35
C CYS A 177 -8.01 2.66 3.57
N LEU A 178 -7.54 1.87 2.60
CA LEU A 178 -7.48 0.41 2.70
C LEU A 178 -6.70 -0.04 3.93
N SER A 179 -5.50 0.50 4.12
CA SER A 179 -4.58 0.08 5.19
C SER A 179 -5.15 0.35 6.57
N LYS A 180 -5.77 1.52 6.79
CA LYS A 180 -6.50 1.84 8.03
C LYS A 180 -7.59 0.81 8.30
N ASN A 181 -8.39 0.47 7.29
CA ASN A 181 -9.48 -0.49 7.44
C ASN A 181 -8.96 -1.92 7.73
N LEU A 182 -7.87 -2.34 7.10
CA LEU A 182 -7.23 -3.63 7.37
C LEU A 182 -6.67 -3.76 8.79
N VAL A 183 -6.15 -2.65 9.34
CA VAL A 183 -5.73 -2.58 10.75
C VAL A 183 -6.95 -2.62 11.68
N MET A 184 -7.96 -1.80 11.40
CA MET A 184 -9.22 -1.72 12.14
C MET A 184 -10.27 -2.72 11.63
N TRP A 185 -9.85 -3.98 11.47
CA TRP A 185 -10.63 -5.03 10.79
C TRP A 185 -12.04 -5.23 11.38
N ASN A 186 -12.20 -5.06 12.69
CA ASN A 186 -13.47 -5.29 13.36
C ASN A 186 -14.53 -4.21 13.07
N GLN A 187 -14.13 -3.06 12.54
CA GLN A 187 -15.01 -1.93 12.24
C GLN A 187 -15.59 -1.99 10.82
N ILE A 188 -15.18 -2.95 10.00
CA ILE A 188 -15.62 -3.05 8.60
C ILE A 188 -17.05 -3.56 8.56
N GLU A 189 -17.96 -2.69 8.10
CA GLU A 189 -19.37 -3.04 7.87
C GLU A 189 -19.69 -3.06 6.37
N PRO A 190 -20.54 -3.98 5.88
CA PRO A 190 -20.88 -4.11 4.46
C PRO A 190 -21.91 -3.07 3.98
N THR A 191 -21.97 -1.89 4.61
CA THR A 191 -23.00 -0.86 4.38
C THR A 191 -22.47 0.30 3.54
N LYS A 192 -23.38 1.00 2.84
CA LYS A 192 -23.04 2.26 2.13
C LYS A 192 -22.55 3.35 3.09
N LYS A 193 -23.18 3.41 4.28
CA LYS A 193 -22.81 4.36 5.34
C LYS A 193 -21.35 4.22 5.75
N PHE A 194 -20.86 2.99 5.88
CA PHE A 194 -19.45 2.75 6.18
C PHE A 194 -18.51 3.37 5.15
N ILE A 195 -18.82 3.27 3.85
CA ILE A 195 -18.00 3.87 2.79
C ILE A 195 -18.06 5.40 2.87
N GLU A 196 -19.26 5.97 3.05
CA GLU A 196 -19.46 7.42 3.20
C GLU A 196 -18.71 7.97 4.42
N ASP A 197 -18.68 7.23 5.52
CA ASP A 197 -17.99 7.60 6.77
C ASP A 197 -16.45 7.62 6.65
N GLN A 198 -15.87 6.91 5.67
CA GLN A 198 -14.42 6.97 5.43
C GLN A 198 -14.00 8.26 4.69
N VAL A 199 -14.93 8.95 4.04
CA VAL A 199 -14.62 10.16 3.28
C VAL A 199 -14.45 11.36 4.24
N PRO A 200 -13.32 12.08 4.19
CA PRO A 200 -13.14 13.29 4.97
C PRO A 200 -14.22 14.35 4.67
N ARG A 201 -14.71 15.04 5.71
CA ARG A 201 -15.75 16.08 5.60
C ARG A 201 -15.39 17.22 4.62
N CYS A 202 -14.09 17.45 4.38
CA CYS A 202 -13.64 18.45 3.43
C CYS A 202 -14.03 18.09 1.98
N ILE A 203 -13.93 16.81 1.60
CA ILE A 203 -14.30 16.32 0.26
C ILE A 203 -15.82 16.11 0.16
N TYR A 204 -16.44 15.58 1.23
CA TYR A 204 -17.88 15.32 1.26
C TYR A 204 -18.74 16.57 1.02
N LYS A 205 -18.24 17.76 1.43
CA LYS A 205 -18.95 19.03 1.21
C LYS A 205 -18.87 19.54 -0.24
N GLN A 206 -17.90 19.08 -1.02
CA GLN A 206 -17.66 19.54 -2.38
C GLN A 206 -18.28 18.58 -3.41
N PHE A 207 -18.30 17.28 -3.11
CA PHE A 207 -18.74 16.24 -4.05
C PHE A 207 -19.81 15.34 -3.42
N SER A 208 -20.96 15.25 -4.06
CA SER A 208 -21.97 14.21 -3.82
C SER A 208 -22.06 13.35 -5.07
N ILE A 209 -22.01 12.02 -4.91
CA ILE A 209 -22.02 11.03 -6.02
C ILE A 209 -23.15 11.27 -7.01
N ASP A 210 -24.31 11.69 -6.51
CA ASP A 210 -25.52 11.87 -7.33
C ASP A 210 -25.56 13.19 -8.11
N SER A 211 -24.60 14.10 -7.90
CA SER A 211 -24.54 15.43 -8.53
C SER A 211 -23.27 15.67 -9.35
N ILE A 212 -22.59 14.60 -9.76
CA ILE A 212 -21.37 14.70 -10.56
C ILE A 212 -21.78 14.81 -12.03
N ASP A 213 -21.75 16.03 -12.57
CA ASP A 213 -22.10 16.33 -13.95
C ASP A 213 -20.88 16.35 -14.91
N GLY A 214 -19.65 16.25 -14.39
CA GLY A 214 -18.40 16.30 -15.16
C GLY A 214 -17.25 15.52 -14.51
N LEU A 215 -16.30 15.06 -15.31
CA LEU A 215 -15.15 14.22 -14.92
C LEU A 215 -13.90 15.06 -14.59
N ASP A 216 -14.05 16.07 -13.73
CA ASP A 216 -12.93 16.97 -13.39
C ASP A 216 -11.89 16.28 -12.48
N SER A 217 -10.64 16.75 -12.58
CA SER A 217 -9.51 16.21 -11.79
C SER A 217 -9.75 16.25 -10.27
N GLU A 218 -10.64 17.11 -9.81
CA GLU A 218 -11.00 17.28 -8.40
C GLU A 218 -11.72 16.06 -7.80
N ILE A 219 -12.32 15.21 -8.63
CA ILE A 219 -13.09 14.03 -8.20
C ILE A 219 -12.17 12.81 -7.97
N ILE A 220 -10.96 12.80 -8.55
CA ILE A 220 -10.03 11.66 -8.50
C ILE A 220 -9.71 11.22 -7.05
N PRO A 221 -9.40 12.12 -6.10
CA PRO A 221 -9.16 11.74 -4.70
C PRO A 221 -10.38 11.06 -4.07
N TYR A 222 -11.58 11.54 -4.39
CA TYR A 222 -12.84 11.01 -3.85
C TYR A 222 -13.09 9.57 -4.33
N ILE A 223 -12.96 9.32 -5.64
CA ILE A 223 -13.11 7.98 -6.23
C ILE A 223 -12.09 7.01 -5.63
N ASN A 224 -10.84 7.44 -5.46
CA ASN A 224 -9.79 6.59 -4.88
C ASN A 224 -10.07 6.21 -3.42
N ILE A 225 -10.58 7.15 -2.61
CA ILE A 225 -10.95 6.87 -1.21
C ILE A 225 -12.11 5.87 -1.14
N ILE A 226 -13.15 6.06 -1.96
CA ILE A 226 -14.28 5.13 -2.06
C ILE A 226 -13.81 3.76 -2.51
N SER A 227 -12.95 3.70 -3.53
CA SER A 227 -12.39 2.46 -4.06
C SER A 227 -11.59 1.72 -3.00
N GLY A 228 -10.82 2.42 -2.17
CA GLY A 228 -10.08 1.84 -1.04
C GLY A 228 -11.02 1.27 0.03
N ALA A 229 -12.11 1.97 0.35
CA ALA A 229 -13.13 1.49 1.28
C ALA A 229 -13.89 0.28 0.72
N ALA A 230 -14.31 0.33 -0.54
CA ALA A 230 -14.96 -0.79 -1.24
C ALA A 230 -14.05 -2.02 -1.30
N LEU A 231 -12.76 -1.84 -1.60
CA LEU A 231 -11.78 -2.92 -1.61
C LEU A 231 -11.61 -3.54 -0.21
N SER A 232 -11.67 -2.73 0.86
CA SER A 232 -11.62 -3.26 2.23
C SER A 232 -12.83 -4.15 2.57
N ILE A 233 -14.04 -3.78 2.13
CA ILE A 233 -15.24 -4.63 2.25
C ILE A 233 -15.05 -5.91 1.44
N ALA A 234 -14.57 -5.80 0.19
CA ALA A 234 -14.37 -6.94 -0.69
C ALA A 234 -13.38 -7.96 -0.09
N ILE A 235 -12.29 -7.49 0.54
CA ILE A 235 -11.31 -8.34 1.21
C ILE A 235 -11.90 -8.97 2.49
N CYS A 236 -12.64 -8.20 3.29
CA CYS A 236 -13.22 -8.69 4.54
C CYS A 236 -14.31 -9.76 4.32
N PHE A 237 -15.13 -9.59 3.29
CA PHE A 237 -16.24 -10.49 2.95
C PHE A 237 -15.92 -11.40 1.77
N ALA A 238 -14.65 -11.57 1.43
CA ALA A 238 -14.21 -12.49 0.40
C ALA A 238 -14.68 -13.92 0.74
N SER A 239 -15.41 -14.56 -0.18
CA SER A 239 -15.93 -15.93 -0.03
C SER A 239 -16.99 -16.13 1.07
N THR A 240 -17.50 -15.09 1.72
CA THR A 240 -18.56 -15.24 2.75
C THR A 240 -19.98 -15.27 2.18
N ALA A 241 -20.15 -15.05 0.87
CA ALA A 241 -21.44 -14.98 0.17
C ALA A 241 -22.45 -13.96 0.79
N ASN A 242 -21.96 -12.90 1.42
CA ASN A 242 -22.80 -11.87 2.02
C ASN A 242 -23.54 -11.04 0.93
N PHE A 243 -24.88 -11.06 0.97
CA PHE A 243 -25.73 -10.35 0.01
C PHE A 243 -25.63 -8.82 0.11
N GLU A 244 -25.49 -8.30 1.33
CA GLU A 244 -25.40 -6.86 1.56
C GLU A 244 -24.08 -6.30 1.00
N ALA A 245 -22.96 -6.99 1.28
CA ALA A 245 -21.66 -6.62 0.72
C ALA A 245 -21.69 -6.62 -0.82
N LYS A 246 -22.29 -7.66 -1.42
CA LYS A 246 -22.47 -7.74 -2.87
C LYS A 246 -23.30 -6.57 -3.41
N LYS A 247 -24.43 -6.25 -2.78
CA LYS A 247 -25.31 -5.15 -3.20
C LYS A 247 -24.60 -3.80 -3.12
N THR A 248 -23.89 -3.55 -2.03
CA THR A 248 -23.13 -2.31 -1.84
C THR A 248 -22.03 -2.18 -2.89
N LEU A 249 -21.23 -3.22 -3.11
CA LEU A 249 -20.14 -3.21 -4.09
C LEU A 249 -20.64 -3.05 -5.53
N LEU A 250 -21.71 -3.74 -5.90
CA LEU A 250 -22.30 -3.59 -7.24
C LEU A 250 -22.83 -2.18 -7.47
N TYR A 251 -23.46 -1.56 -6.46
CA TYR A 251 -23.92 -0.18 -6.58
C TYR A 251 -22.77 0.77 -6.92
N TYR A 252 -21.66 0.74 -6.17
CA TYR A 252 -20.52 1.60 -6.46
C TYR A 252 -19.83 1.24 -7.78
N PHE A 253 -19.82 -0.03 -8.17
CA PHE A 253 -19.28 -0.47 -9.46
C PHE A 253 -20.10 0.09 -10.62
N ASP A 254 -21.42 -0.04 -10.57
CA ASP A 254 -22.33 0.48 -11.59
C ASP A 254 -22.21 2.01 -11.69
N THR A 255 -22.17 2.71 -10.55
CA THR A 255 -21.97 4.17 -10.54
C THR A 255 -20.62 4.60 -11.14
N LEU A 256 -19.53 3.89 -10.84
CA LEU A 256 -18.23 4.20 -11.43
C LEU A 256 -18.19 3.88 -12.94
N LEU A 257 -18.89 2.83 -13.39
CA LEU A 257 -19.05 2.55 -14.81
C LEU A 257 -19.84 3.66 -15.52
N ASP A 258 -20.95 4.10 -14.93
CA ASP A 258 -21.78 5.19 -15.49
C ASP A 258 -20.96 6.48 -15.61
N LEU A 259 -20.16 6.80 -14.60
CA LEU A 259 -19.23 7.93 -14.64
C LEU A 259 -18.21 7.80 -15.77
N GLY A 260 -17.62 6.61 -15.97
CA GLY A 260 -16.66 6.35 -17.05
C GLY A 260 -17.25 6.41 -18.47
N MET A 261 -18.58 6.37 -18.61
CA MET A 261 -19.28 6.46 -19.88
C MET A 261 -19.63 7.91 -20.30
N ILE A 262 -19.42 8.89 -19.41
CA ILE A 262 -19.64 10.30 -19.72
C ILE A 262 -18.60 10.75 -20.75
N GLU A 263 -19.05 11.31 -21.88
CA GLU A 263 -18.14 11.79 -22.93
C GLU A 263 -17.35 13.01 -22.44
N PRO A 264 -16.01 12.97 -22.47
CA PRO A 264 -15.19 14.07 -21.99
C PRO A 264 -15.22 15.23 -22.99
N THR A 265 -15.78 16.35 -22.55
CA THR A 265 -15.87 17.60 -23.31
C THR A 265 -14.60 18.44 -23.18
N ASN A 266 -13.93 18.39 -22.02
CA ASN A 266 -12.74 19.17 -21.69
C ASN A 266 -11.44 18.35 -21.70
N TYR A 267 -10.30 19.03 -21.86
CA TYR A 267 -8.97 18.41 -21.80
C TYR A 267 -8.69 17.79 -20.41
N ASP A 268 -9.19 18.43 -19.35
CA ASP A 268 -9.08 17.91 -17.99
C ASP A 268 -9.87 16.60 -17.81
N GLU A 269 -11.12 16.56 -18.30
CA GLU A 269 -11.94 15.34 -18.29
C GLU A 269 -11.30 14.18 -19.07
N ARG A 270 -10.62 14.50 -20.19
CA ARG A 270 -9.85 13.50 -20.93
C ARG A 270 -8.67 12.97 -20.13
N LEU A 271 -7.98 13.82 -19.37
CA LEU A 271 -6.88 13.40 -18.50
C LEU A 271 -7.38 12.53 -17.35
N THR A 272 -8.50 12.91 -16.73
CA THR A 272 -9.13 12.16 -15.63
C THR A 272 -9.51 10.73 -16.03
N LEU A 273 -9.93 10.49 -17.28
CA LEU A 273 -10.21 9.12 -17.76
C LEU A 273 -8.98 8.20 -17.86
N TYR A 274 -7.76 8.75 -17.93
CA TYR A 274 -6.53 7.96 -18.01
C TYR A 274 -5.88 7.67 -16.65
N TYR A 275 -6.41 8.24 -15.56
CA TYR A 275 -5.95 8.06 -14.19
C TYR A 275 -6.89 7.17 -13.37
#